data_AF-Q6MPI0-F1
#
_entry.id   AF-Q6MPI0-F1
#
_cell.length_a   1.000
_cell.length_b   1.000
_cell.length_c   1.000
_cell.angle_alpha   90.00
_cell.angle_beta   90.00
_cell.angle_gamma   90.00
#
_symmetry.space_group_name_H-M   'P 1'
#
loop_
_entity.id
_entity.type
_entity.pdbx_description
1 polymer ?
#
loop_
_entity_poly.entity_id
_entity_poly.type
_entity_poly.pdbx_seq_one_letter_code
_entity_poly.pdbx_strand_id
1 'polypeptide(L)'
;MDRSPRKTLFCLQFQRFINFRSPRPKERFWSRGRKPLRLGSFFPIIKGLALAGPKLHIIGSICMITKLLGTFIILAAFTIGYIVLKDDLGLSTTKKPNDKQADTCVQLTPAQQLSKMINDDFQNLAANGELPEEWSNIATVELRMNSVLAKTILGKERPNIQRVKEGANYLELEIVDLPDDENPGIIIQASLFDIKSKNKIFEIGRTYTMNDLNRVTPPQTEEPAKADASAKPTAPPAPNAPAEGTK
;
A
#
# COMPACT_ATOMS: atom_id res chain seq x y z
N MET A 1 -35.63 32.63 -46.13
CA MET A 1 -34.24 33.03 -46.39
C MET A 1 -33.44 32.67 -45.16
N ASP A 2 -33.07 31.40 -45.06
CA ASP A 2 -31.78 30.83 -45.50
C ASP A 2 -30.69 31.06 -44.44
N ARG A 3 -30.46 30.06 -43.60
CA ARG A 3 -29.37 29.06 -43.73
C ARG A 3 -27.99 29.72 -43.65
N SER A 4 -27.26 29.47 -42.57
CA SER A 4 -26.20 28.45 -42.58
C SER A 4 -25.16 28.70 -41.46
N PRO A 5 -24.71 27.64 -40.76
CA PRO A 5 -23.75 27.72 -39.66
C PRO A 5 -22.31 27.67 -40.18
N ARG A 6 -21.39 28.38 -39.52
CA ARG A 6 -19.95 28.13 -39.68
C ARG A 6 -19.48 27.15 -38.61
N LYS A 7 -19.55 25.87 -38.97
CA LYS A 7 -18.70 24.82 -38.42
C LYS A 7 -17.28 24.96 -39.00
N THR A 8 -16.32 24.42 -38.25
CA THR A 8 -15.04 23.83 -38.69
C THR A 8 -13.94 24.78 -39.15
N LEU A 9 -12.87 24.89 -38.33
CA LEU A 9 -11.50 24.50 -38.72
C LEU A 9 -10.57 24.64 -37.50
N PHE A 10 -10.54 23.62 -36.65
CA PHE A 10 -9.38 23.35 -35.79
C PHE A 10 -8.72 22.08 -36.32
N CYS A 11 -7.78 22.29 -37.25
CA CYS A 11 -6.93 21.25 -37.79
C CYS A 11 -5.88 20.84 -36.74
N LEU A 12 -5.98 19.58 -36.32
CA LEU A 12 -4.91 18.58 -36.47
C LEU A 12 -3.49 19.03 -36.12
N GLN A 13 -3.12 18.83 -34.85
CA GLN A 13 -1.73 18.67 -34.42
C GLN A 13 -1.64 17.67 -33.26
N PHE A 14 -2.20 16.47 -33.43
CA PHE A 14 -1.93 15.35 -32.52
C PHE A 14 -1.98 14.02 -33.28
N GLN A 15 -1.12 13.90 -34.29
CA GLN A 15 -0.91 12.63 -34.98
C GLN A 15 0.56 12.42 -35.31
N ARG A 16 1.33 12.06 -34.28
CA ARG A 16 2.60 11.35 -34.41
C ARG A 16 3.01 10.85 -33.03
N PHE A 17 2.61 9.63 -32.68
CA PHE A 17 3.39 8.66 -31.90
C PHE A 17 2.54 7.40 -31.63
N ILE A 18 2.16 6.68 -32.69
CA ILE A 18 1.86 5.24 -32.59
C ILE A 18 2.70 4.55 -33.66
N ASN A 19 3.88 4.10 -33.26
CA ASN A 19 4.51 2.86 -33.72
C ASN A 19 5.83 2.66 -32.98
N PHE A 20 5.75 2.15 -31.75
CA PHE A 20 6.86 1.38 -31.19
C PHE A 20 6.32 0.09 -30.58
N ARG A 21 6.15 -0.89 -31.48
CA ARG A 21 5.92 -2.29 -31.18
C ARG A 21 7.25 -2.84 -30.65
N SER A 22 7.51 -2.71 -29.35
CA SER A 22 8.69 -3.35 -28.75
C SER A 22 8.40 -4.83 -28.50
N PRO A 23 9.23 -5.75 -29.03
CA PRO A 23 9.06 -7.19 -28.83
C PRO A 23 9.34 -7.58 -27.38
N ARG A 24 8.55 -8.54 -26.89
CA ARG A 24 8.77 -9.21 -25.59
C ARG A 24 10.20 -9.77 -25.51
N PRO A 25 11.00 -9.47 -24.47
CA PRO A 25 12.22 -10.22 -24.24
C PRO A 25 11.85 -11.61 -23.70
N LYS A 26 12.22 -12.64 -24.48
CA LYS A 26 12.20 -14.04 -24.08
C LYS A 26 13.03 -14.22 -22.81
N GLU A 27 12.44 -14.86 -21.82
CA GLU A 27 13.13 -15.44 -20.66
C GLU A 27 14.36 -16.23 -21.13
N ARG A 28 15.54 -15.79 -20.67
CA ARG A 28 16.77 -16.56 -20.82
C ARG A 28 17.12 -17.14 -19.45
N PHE A 29 16.58 -18.33 -19.25
CA PHE A 29 16.87 -19.30 -18.21
C PHE A 29 18.40 -19.47 -18.09
N TRP A 30 19.01 -18.97 -17.01
CA TRP A 30 20.38 -19.31 -16.64
C TRP A 30 20.35 -20.35 -15.53
N SER A 31 20.39 -21.62 -15.94
CA SER A 31 20.77 -22.72 -15.07
C SER A 31 22.28 -22.63 -14.82
N ARG A 32 22.69 -22.12 -13.64
CA ARG A 32 24.06 -22.28 -13.14
C ARG A 32 24.08 -23.40 -12.14
N GLY A 33 24.61 -24.54 -12.58
CA GLY A 33 24.90 -25.70 -11.75
C GLY A 33 25.88 -25.37 -10.62
N ARG A 34 25.56 -25.86 -9.43
CA ARG A 34 26.55 -26.08 -8.38
C ARG A 34 26.85 -27.57 -8.30
N LYS A 35 28.13 -27.87 -8.43
CA LYS A 35 28.72 -29.21 -8.37
C LYS A 35 28.61 -29.78 -6.94
N PRO A 36 28.48 -31.11 -6.78
CA PRO A 36 28.61 -31.78 -5.49
C PRO A 36 30.09 -31.92 -5.10
N LEU A 37 30.45 -31.45 -3.90
CA LEU A 37 31.73 -31.77 -3.28
C LEU A 37 31.60 -33.11 -2.54
N ARG A 38 32.16 -34.14 -3.16
CA ARG A 38 32.55 -35.43 -2.56
C ARG A 38 34.03 -35.35 -2.19
N LEU A 39 34.39 -35.75 -0.97
CA LEU A 39 35.49 -36.67 -0.60
C LEU A 39 35.97 -36.37 0.83
N GLY A 40 36.18 -37.42 1.62
CA GLY A 40 36.94 -37.30 2.87
C GLY A 40 36.73 -38.43 3.88
N SER A 41 36.70 -39.68 3.43
CA SER A 41 36.87 -40.83 4.31
C SER A 41 38.34 -40.93 4.76
N PHE A 42 38.59 -40.88 6.07
CA PHE A 42 39.84 -41.34 6.70
C PHE A 42 39.52 -42.09 8.00
N PHE A 43 39.85 -43.38 7.99
CA PHE A 43 39.95 -44.31 9.13
C PHE A 43 41.13 -43.86 10.04
N PRO A 44 41.16 -44.22 11.35
CA PRO A 44 41.62 -45.56 11.71
C PRO A 44 40.93 -46.26 12.89
N ILE A 45 41.14 -47.57 12.83
CA ILE A 45 40.92 -48.65 13.79
C ILE A 45 41.58 -48.32 15.14
N ILE A 46 40.82 -48.42 16.24
CA ILE A 46 41.37 -48.73 17.57
C ILE A 46 40.54 -49.86 18.18
N LYS A 47 41.17 -51.03 18.20
CA LYS A 47 40.81 -52.21 18.98
C LYS A 47 41.56 -52.08 20.31
N GLY A 48 40.88 -52.16 21.45
CA GLY A 48 41.60 -52.38 22.72
C GLY A 48 40.88 -52.02 24.01
N LEU A 49 40.49 -53.08 24.71
CA LEU A 49 40.61 -53.27 26.17
C LEU A 49 39.60 -52.61 27.13
N ALA A 50 39.02 -53.50 27.94
CA ALA A 50 38.08 -53.31 29.02
C ALA A 50 38.63 -52.49 30.20
N LEU A 51 37.75 -51.84 30.95
CA LEU A 51 37.49 -52.13 32.37
C LEU A 51 36.44 -51.16 32.94
N ALA A 52 35.69 -51.67 33.91
CA ALA A 52 34.47 -51.13 34.48
C ALA A 52 34.62 -49.79 35.23
N GLY A 53 33.56 -48.99 35.22
CA GLY A 53 33.34 -47.91 36.18
C GLY A 53 32.29 -46.88 35.72
N PRO A 54 31.13 -46.75 36.41
CA PRO A 54 30.18 -45.69 36.10
C PRO A 54 30.54 -44.46 36.94
N LYS A 55 31.27 -43.49 36.40
CA LYS A 55 31.38 -42.16 37.03
C LYS A 55 32.00 -41.12 36.08
N LEU A 56 31.35 -39.96 36.02
CA LEU A 56 31.71 -38.70 35.33
C LEU A 56 31.39 -38.57 33.83
N HIS A 57 30.11 -38.30 33.53
CA HIS A 57 29.65 -37.79 32.21
C HIS A 57 29.27 -36.29 32.22
N ILE A 58 29.63 -35.53 33.27
CA ILE A 58 29.15 -34.14 33.46
C ILE A 58 30.17 -33.08 33.00
N ILE A 59 31.46 -33.41 32.86
CA ILE A 59 32.52 -32.41 32.62
C ILE A 59 32.64 -31.99 31.13
N GLY A 60 32.22 -32.84 30.18
CA GLY A 60 32.35 -32.56 28.74
C GLY A 60 31.41 -31.45 28.22
N SER A 61 30.16 -31.40 28.70
CA SER A 61 29.16 -30.44 28.18
C SER A 61 29.41 -29.01 28.67
N ILE A 62 30.00 -28.83 29.85
CA ILE A 62 30.28 -27.50 30.42
C ILE A 62 31.35 -26.75 29.59
N CYS A 63 32.29 -27.50 28.98
CA CYS A 63 33.37 -26.94 28.16
C CYS A 63 32.90 -26.44 26.77
N MET A 64 31.85 -27.03 26.20
CA MET A 64 31.27 -26.52 24.95
C MET A 64 30.39 -25.29 25.19
N ILE A 65 29.66 -25.23 26.31
CA ILE A 65 28.79 -24.10 26.64
C ILE A 65 29.61 -22.83 26.94
N THR A 66 30.76 -22.95 27.61
CA THR A 66 31.65 -21.80 27.87
C THR A 66 32.27 -21.22 26.61
N LYS A 67 32.59 -22.05 25.60
CA LYS A 67 33.08 -21.58 24.30
C LYS A 67 32.02 -20.80 23.52
N LEU A 68 30.76 -21.23 23.58
CA LEU A 68 29.65 -20.49 22.97
C LEU A 68 29.35 -19.20 23.72
N LEU A 69 29.38 -19.20 25.06
CA LEU A 69 29.12 -17.99 25.84
C LEU A 69 30.19 -16.91 25.61
N GLY A 70 31.45 -17.30 25.48
CA GLY A 70 32.55 -16.38 25.18
C GLY A 70 32.41 -15.67 23.83
N THR A 71 31.93 -16.36 22.78
CA THR A 71 31.74 -15.71 21.47
C THR A 71 30.59 -14.71 21.48
N PHE A 72 29.51 -14.96 22.22
CA PHE A 72 28.40 -14.01 22.35
C PHE A 72 28.81 -12.71 23.06
N ILE A 73 29.65 -12.79 24.09
CA ILE A 73 30.14 -11.60 24.81
C ILE A 73 31.00 -10.72 23.90
N ILE A 74 31.89 -11.32 23.09
CA ILE A 74 32.72 -10.58 22.14
C ILE A 74 31.86 -9.91 21.06
N LEU A 75 30.83 -10.61 20.57
CA LEU A 75 29.95 -10.10 19.52
C LEU A 75 29.09 -8.93 20.03
N ALA A 76 28.60 -8.99 21.28
CA ALA A 76 27.86 -7.92 21.92
C ALA A 76 28.75 -6.68 22.21
N ALA A 77 30.00 -6.87 22.62
CA ALA A 77 30.92 -5.75 22.81
C ALA A 77 31.24 -5.03 21.48
N PHE A 78 31.35 -5.79 20.38
CA PHE A 78 31.62 -5.23 19.05
C PHE A 78 30.44 -4.42 18.50
N THR A 79 29.19 -4.85 18.74
CA THR A 79 28.01 -4.10 18.30
C THR A 79 27.83 -2.80 19.07
N ILE A 80 28.05 -2.80 20.39
CA ILE A 80 28.00 -1.57 21.21
C ILE A 80 29.11 -0.61 20.80
N GLY A 81 30.34 -1.10 20.63
CA GLY A 81 31.46 -0.29 20.14
C GLY A 81 31.20 0.31 18.76
N TYR A 82 30.59 -0.45 17.85
CA TYR A 82 30.22 0.03 16.52
C TYR A 82 29.15 1.13 16.56
N ILE A 83 28.17 1.04 17.46
CA ILE A 83 27.15 2.10 17.63
C ILE A 83 27.79 3.38 18.16
N VAL A 84 28.59 3.29 19.22
CA VAL A 84 29.25 4.47 19.83
C VAL A 84 30.23 5.12 18.85
N LEU A 85 31.04 4.34 18.13
CA LEU A 85 31.99 4.90 17.15
C LEU A 85 31.27 5.54 15.96
N LYS A 86 30.08 5.04 15.58
CA LYS A 86 29.28 5.60 14.49
C LYS A 86 28.65 6.94 14.88
N ASP A 87 28.37 7.15 16.16
CA ASP A 87 27.89 8.44 16.68
C ASP A 87 29.00 9.51 16.73
N ASP A 88 30.24 9.13 17.07
CA ASP A 88 31.39 10.06 17.09
C ASP A 88 31.97 10.38 15.69
N LEU A 89 31.85 9.48 14.71
CA LEU A 89 32.35 9.68 13.34
C LEU A 89 31.43 10.54 12.45
N GLY A 90 30.35 11.12 12.97
CA GLY A 90 29.50 12.05 12.23
C GLY A 90 28.87 11.47 10.95
N LEU A 91 28.83 10.13 10.83
CA LEU A 91 28.25 9.38 9.72
C LEU A 91 26.80 8.94 10.02
N SER A 92 26.20 9.55 11.03
CA SER A 92 24.78 9.62 11.23
C SER A 92 24.24 10.77 10.38
N THR A 93 23.75 10.43 9.18
CA THR A 93 22.74 11.22 8.45
C THR A 93 21.42 11.20 9.23
N THR A 94 21.45 11.58 10.51
CA THR A 94 20.29 11.98 11.28
C THR A 94 19.99 13.41 10.86
N LYS A 95 19.25 13.52 9.76
CA LYS A 95 18.41 14.70 9.48
C LYS A 95 17.61 14.95 10.75
N LYS A 96 18.01 15.96 11.53
CA LYS A 96 17.17 16.56 12.57
C LYS A 96 15.80 16.84 11.94
N PRO A 97 14.67 16.42 12.54
CA PRO A 97 13.39 17.02 12.22
C PRO A 97 13.47 18.46 12.75
N ASN A 98 13.81 19.39 11.87
CA ASN A 98 13.74 20.79 12.17
C ASN A 98 12.26 21.15 12.06
N ASP A 99 11.61 21.32 13.21
CA ASP A 99 10.22 21.79 13.37
C ASP A 99 10.06 23.26 12.95
N LYS A 100 10.43 23.53 11.70
CA LYS A 100 10.06 24.70 10.93
C LYS A 100 9.72 24.19 9.54
N GLN A 101 8.53 23.60 9.42
CA GLN A 101 7.79 23.57 8.16
C GLN A 101 7.61 25.03 7.71
N ALA A 102 8.64 25.58 7.09
CA ALA A 102 8.39 26.57 6.07
C ALA A 102 7.58 25.84 5.02
N ASP A 103 6.33 26.27 4.83
CA ASP A 103 5.47 25.90 3.71
C ASP A 103 6.15 26.31 2.40
N THR A 104 7.21 25.61 2.03
CA THR A 104 7.61 25.53 0.64
C THR A 104 6.45 24.86 -0.06
N CYS A 105 5.71 25.65 -0.84
CA CYS A 105 4.70 25.16 -1.77
C CYS A 105 5.39 24.17 -2.74
N VAL A 106 5.52 22.91 -2.32
CA VAL A 106 5.99 21.84 -3.18
C VAL A 106 4.87 21.63 -4.20
N GLN A 107 5.08 22.16 -5.40
CA GLN A 107 4.17 21.96 -6.51
C GLN A 107 4.21 20.49 -6.88
N LEU A 108 3.25 19.72 -6.33
CA LEU A 108 3.10 18.30 -6.64
C LEU A 108 2.76 18.15 -8.12
N THR A 109 3.31 17.11 -8.75
CA THR A 109 2.85 16.76 -10.09
C THR A 109 1.40 16.27 -10.03
N PRO A 110 0.61 16.37 -11.12
CA PRO A 110 -0.76 15.85 -11.14
C PRO A 110 -0.85 14.37 -10.71
N ALA A 111 0.16 13.58 -11.06
CA ALA A 111 0.32 12.19 -10.65
C ALA A 111 0.41 12.04 -9.12
N GLN A 112 1.29 12.83 -8.50
CA GLN A 112 1.51 12.82 -7.06
C GLN A 112 0.30 13.37 -6.30
N GLN A 113 -0.36 14.39 -6.85
CA GLN A 113 -1.56 14.97 -6.27
C GLN A 113 -2.71 13.94 -6.25
N LEU A 114 -2.94 13.25 -7.37
CA LEU A 114 -3.96 12.20 -7.42
C LEU A 114 -3.61 11.03 -6.48
N SER A 115 -2.35 10.57 -6.50
CA SER A 115 -1.89 9.50 -5.59
C SER A 115 -2.09 9.90 -4.13
N LYS A 116 -1.74 11.14 -3.75
CA LYS A 116 -1.95 11.69 -2.42
C LYS A 116 -3.44 11.74 -2.07
N MET A 117 -4.27 12.28 -2.94
CA MET A 117 -5.72 12.38 -2.74
C MET A 117 -6.35 11.01 -2.48
N ILE A 118 -5.97 9.99 -3.24
CA ILE A 118 -6.42 8.61 -3.02
C ILE A 118 -5.96 8.08 -1.66
N ASN A 119 -4.69 8.29 -1.30
CA ASN A 119 -4.16 7.81 -0.02
C ASN A 119 -4.84 8.50 1.16
N ASP A 120 -5.00 9.82 1.09
CA ASP A 120 -5.64 10.64 2.13
C ASP A 120 -7.11 10.23 2.28
N ASP A 121 -7.82 9.98 1.18
CA ASP A 121 -9.21 9.49 1.19
C ASP A 121 -9.34 8.15 1.94
N PHE A 122 -8.54 7.14 1.59
CA PHE A 122 -8.58 5.85 2.30
C PHE A 122 -8.12 5.95 3.76
N GLN A 123 -7.21 6.88 4.09
CA GLN A 123 -6.83 7.13 5.48
C GLN A 123 -7.98 7.78 6.26
N ASN A 124 -8.69 8.72 5.66
CA ASN A 124 -9.87 9.36 6.26
C ASN A 124 -10.99 8.33 6.47
N LEU A 125 -11.25 7.47 5.48
CA LEU A 125 -12.22 6.38 5.60
C LEU A 125 -11.86 5.42 6.74
N ALA A 126 -10.56 5.09 6.89
CA ALA A 126 -10.09 4.28 8.02
C ALA A 126 -10.31 4.99 9.36
N ALA A 127 -9.98 6.28 9.43
CA ALA A 127 -10.13 7.09 10.65
C ALA A 127 -11.61 7.27 11.05
N ASN A 128 -12.51 7.35 10.08
CA ASN A 128 -13.95 7.46 10.29
C ASN A 128 -14.63 6.12 10.65
N GLY A 129 -13.89 5.00 10.60
CA GLY A 129 -14.47 3.67 10.82
C GLY A 129 -15.38 3.18 9.69
N GLU A 130 -15.24 3.75 8.49
CA GLU A 130 -16.00 3.33 7.30
C GLU A 130 -15.39 2.09 6.62
N LEU A 131 -14.16 1.75 6.99
CA LEU A 131 -13.46 0.55 6.51
C LEU A 131 -13.53 -0.57 7.55
N PRO A 132 -13.64 -1.84 7.11
CA PRO A 132 -13.68 -2.99 8.02
C PRO A 132 -12.32 -3.19 8.71
N GLU A 133 -12.31 -3.86 9.87
CA GLU A 133 -11.09 -4.11 10.65
C GLU A 133 -10.02 -4.87 9.84
N GLU A 134 -10.48 -5.75 8.93
CA GLU A 134 -9.69 -6.52 7.99
C GLU A 134 -8.82 -5.64 7.06
N TRP A 135 -9.17 -4.37 6.87
CA TRP A 135 -8.39 -3.43 6.07
C TRP A 135 -6.99 -3.20 6.63
N SER A 136 -6.82 -3.29 7.95
CA SER A 136 -5.50 -3.19 8.59
C SER A 136 -4.60 -4.40 8.32
N ASN A 137 -5.15 -5.50 7.78
CA ASN A 137 -4.48 -6.80 7.64
C ASN A 137 -4.26 -7.20 6.17
N ILE A 138 -4.05 -6.21 5.28
CA ILE A 138 -3.82 -6.41 3.85
C ILE A 138 -2.38 -6.86 3.61
N ALA A 139 -2.20 -8.02 2.98
CA ALA A 139 -0.89 -8.56 2.60
C ALA A 139 -0.44 -8.07 1.23
N THR A 140 -1.37 -8.12 0.27
CA THR A 140 -1.11 -7.88 -1.14
C THR A 140 -2.12 -6.89 -1.69
N VAL A 141 -1.63 -5.94 -2.49
CA VAL A 141 -2.46 -4.98 -3.20
C VAL A 141 -2.21 -5.16 -4.69
N GLU A 142 -3.25 -5.53 -5.43
CA GLU A 142 -3.26 -5.57 -6.89
C GLU A 142 -3.97 -4.34 -7.44
N LEU A 143 -3.31 -3.64 -8.35
CA LEU A 143 -3.85 -2.43 -8.95
C LEU A 143 -4.07 -2.65 -10.45
N ARG A 144 -5.33 -2.77 -10.82
CA ARG A 144 -5.81 -2.88 -12.20
C ARG A 144 -6.12 -1.50 -12.75
N MET A 145 -5.28 -1.05 -13.66
CA MET A 145 -5.44 0.23 -14.33
C MET A 145 -6.18 -0.01 -15.65
N ASN A 146 -7.49 0.16 -15.66
CA ASN A 146 -8.32 0.02 -16.88
C ASN A 146 -8.58 1.38 -17.55
N SER A 147 -8.59 2.45 -16.76
CA SER A 147 -8.69 3.85 -17.18
C SER A 147 -7.50 4.31 -18.05
N VAL A 148 -7.79 4.95 -19.18
CA VAL A 148 -6.78 5.61 -20.03
C VAL A 148 -6.35 6.94 -19.40
N LEU A 149 -7.28 7.65 -18.78
CA LEU A 149 -6.99 8.92 -18.10
C LEU A 149 -6.04 8.70 -16.91
N ALA A 150 -6.35 7.75 -16.03
CA ALA A 150 -5.53 7.41 -14.88
C ALA A 150 -4.15 6.88 -15.29
N LYS A 151 -4.04 6.09 -16.37
CA LYS A 151 -2.73 5.67 -16.92
C LYS A 151 -1.87 6.87 -17.29
N THR A 152 -2.48 7.88 -17.91
CA THR A 152 -1.81 9.09 -18.36
C THR A 152 -1.37 9.96 -17.18
N ILE A 153 -2.25 10.13 -16.18
CA ILE A 153 -2.00 10.98 -15.01
C ILE A 153 -1.03 10.31 -14.04
N LEU A 154 -1.32 9.09 -13.59
CA LEU A 154 -0.52 8.39 -12.58
C LEU A 154 0.82 7.91 -13.16
N GLY A 155 0.85 7.48 -14.43
CA GLY A 155 2.07 6.99 -15.06
C GLY A 155 2.74 5.86 -14.26
N LYS A 156 3.86 6.17 -13.61
CA LYS A 156 4.59 5.25 -12.71
C LYS A 156 4.25 5.44 -11.23
N GLU A 157 3.65 6.57 -10.87
CA GLU A 157 3.22 6.84 -9.52
C GLU A 157 2.02 5.94 -9.18
N ARG A 158 2.06 5.35 -7.99
CA ARG A 158 1.04 4.41 -7.53
C ARG A 158 0.60 4.83 -6.13
N PRO A 159 -0.69 4.72 -5.79
CA PRO A 159 -1.15 4.95 -4.43
C PRO A 159 -0.45 3.98 -3.47
N ASN A 160 -0.05 4.49 -2.31
CA ASN A 160 0.68 3.75 -1.30
C ASN A 160 -0.26 3.32 -0.18
N ILE A 161 -0.99 2.23 -0.43
CA ILE A 161 -1.80 1.57 0.60
C ILE A 161 -0.88 0.76 1.51
N GLN A 162 -1.06 0.89 2.82
CA GLN A 162 -0.27 0.18 3.81
C GLN A 162 -0.43 -1.35 3.65
N ARG A 163 0.68 -2.08 3.76
CA ARG A 163 0.72 -3.54 3.63
C ARG A 163 1.43 -4.16 4.82
N VAL A 164 0.92 -5.31 5.26
CA VAL A 164 1.48 -6.10 6.35
C VAL A 164 2.05 -7.39 5.77
N LYS A 165 3.31 -7.74 6.10
CA LYS A 165 3.98 -8.91 5.50
C LYS A 165 3.23 -10.23 5.70
N GLU A 166 2.53 -10.38 6.82
CA GLU A 166 1.78 -11.58 7.21
C GLU A 166 0.26 -11.34 7.17
N GLY A 167 -0.19 -10.42 6.32
CA GLY A 167 -1.61 -10.12 6.18
C GLY A 167 -2.45 -11.33 5.74
N ALA A 168 -3.71 -11.37 6.15
CA ALA A 168 -4.67 -12.39 5.72
C ALA A 168 -5.47 -11.98 4.47
N ASN A 169 -5.42 -10.70 4.09
CA ASN A 169 -6.33 -10.14 3.09
C ASN A 169 -5.61 -9.67 1.81
N TYR A 170 -6.33 -9.71 0.71
CA TYR A 170 -5.94 -9.24 -0.60
C TYR A 170 -6.84 -8.09 -1.02
N LEU A 171 -6.24 -6.97 -1.41
CA LEU A 171 -6.94 -5.78 -1.90
C LEU A 171 -6.79 -5.67 -3.42
N GLU A 172 -7.91 -5.66 -4.13
CA GLU A 172 -7.96 -5.33 -5.54
C GLU A 172 -8.45 -3.89 -5.71
N LEU A 173 -7.65 -3.05 -6.36
CA LEU A 173 -8.02 -1.70 -6.76
C LEU A 173 -8.20 -1.69 -8.27
N GLU A 174 -9.43 -1.49 -8.72
CA GLU A 174 -9.76 -1.29 -10.13
C GLU A 174 -10.02 0.18 -10.41
N ILE A 175 -9.29 0.75 -11.37
CA ILE A 175 -9.45 2.14 -11.79
C ILE A 175 -10.02 2.18 -13.20
N VAL A 176 -11.21 2.76 -13.35
CA VAL A 176 -11.94 2.91 -14.63
C VAL A 176 -12.22 4.37 -14.94
N ASP A 177 -12.37 4.70 -16.22
CA ASP A 177 -12.75 6.04 -16.65
C ASP A 177 -14.23 6.31 -16.31
N LEU A 178 -14.53 7.49 -15.78
CA LEU A 178 -15.91 7.96 -15.65
C LEU A 178 -16.38 8.43 -17.04
N PRO A 179 -17.46 7.83 -17.61
CA PRO A 179 -17.96 8.20 -18.94
C PRO A 179 -18.81 9.48 -18.88
N ASP A 180 -18.17 10.60 -18.55
CA ASP A 180 -18.78 11.93 -18.50
C ASP A 180 -18.06 12.86 -19.48
N ASP A 181 -18.82 13.44 -20.40
CA ASP A 181 -18.31 14.33 -21.46
C ASP A 181 -18.04 15.76 -20.93
N GLU A 182 -18.73 16.20 -19.89
CA GLU A 182 -18.61 17.56 -19.33
C GLU A 182 -17.54 17.62 -18.23
N ASN A 183 -17.48 16.61 -17.37
CA ASN A 183 -16.52 16.54 -16.27
C ASN A 183 -15.86 15.15 -16.21
N PRO A 184 -14.84 14.89 -17.05
CA PRO A 184 -14.19 13.59 -17.05
C PRO A 184 -13.54 13.32 -15.69
N GLY A 185 -13.52 12.05 -15.31
CA GLY A 185 -13.01 11.63 -14.02
C GLY A 185 -12.57 10.17 -14.04
N ILE A 186 -12.24 9.68 -12.86
CA ILE A 186 -11.90 8.28 -12.64
C ILE A 186 -12.75 7.73 -11.50
N ILE A 187 -13.13 6.47 -11.62
CA ILE A 187 -13.76 5.71 -10.55
C ILE A 187 -12.75 4.68 -10.07
N ILE A 188 -12.55 4.61 -8.76
CA ILE A 188 -11.74 3.60 -8.10
C ILE A 188 -12.68 2.69 -7.35
N GLN A 189 -12.70 1.42 -7.72
CA GLN A 189 -13.40 0.36 -7.01
C GLN A 189 -12.38 -0.45 -6.22
N ALA A 190 -12.50 -0.43 -4.90
CA ALA A 190 -11.67 -1.19 -3.99
C ALA A 190 -12.45 -2.40 -3.48
N SER A 191 -11.99 -3.60 -3.81
CA SER A 191 -12.55 -4.87 -3.36
C SER A 191 -11.57 -5.58 -2.43
N LEU A 192 -12.00 -5.88 -1.21
CA LEU A 192 -11.23 -6.61 -0.21
C LEU A 192 -11.65 -8.08 -0.20
N PHE A 193 -10.68 -8.98 -0.24
CA PHE A 193 -10.89 -10.43 -0.23
C PHE A 193 -10.08 -11.10 0.87
N ASP A 194 -10.62 -12.17 1.45
CA ASP A 194 -9.85 -13.08 2.30
C ASP A 194 -9.02 -14.02 1.41
N ILE A 195 -7.71 -14.11 1.66
CA ILE A 195 -6.80 -14.96 0.87
C ILE A 195 -7.15 -16.44 1.02
N LYS A 196 -7.63 -16.87 2.20
CA LYS A 196 -7.91 -18.29 2.47
C LYS A 196 -9.18 -18.75 1.76
N SER A 197 -10.28 -18.03 1.96
CA SER A 197 -11.58 -18.39 1.37
C SER A 197 -11.76 -17.88 -0.06
N LYS A 198 -10.97 -16.89 -0.50
CA LYS A 198 -11.15 -16.14 -1.76
C LYS A 198 -12.50 -15.42 -1.86
N ASN A 199 -13.20 -15.26 -0.74
CA ASN A 199 -14.47 -14.55 -0.72
C ASN A 199 -14.23 -13.05 -0.62
N LYS A 200 -15.07 -12.27 -1.32
CA LYS A 200 -15.12 -10.82 -1.20
C LYS A 200 -15.76 -10.48 0.15
N ILE A 201 -15.04 -9.75 0.99
CA ILE A 201 -15.48 -9.32 2.31
C ILE A 201 -16.14 -7.95 2.22
N PHE A 202 -15.57 -7.05 1.41
CA PHE A 202 -15.96 -5.65 1.35
C PHE A 202 -15.70 -5.06 -0.03
N GLU A 203 -16.50 -4.06 -0.40
CA GLU A 203 -16.36 -3.30 -1.64
C GLU A 203 -16.73 -1.83 -1.41
N ILE A 204 -15.90 -0.93 -1.92
CA ILE A 204 -16.19 0.50 -1.92
C ILE A 204 -15.79 1.15 -3.24
N GLY A 205 -16.64 2.03 -3.77
CA GLY A 205 -16.38 2.84 -4.94
C GLY A 205 -16.14 4.30 -4.56
N ARG A 206 -15.10 4.93 -5.12
CA ARG A 206 -14.80 6.35 -4.97
C ARG A 206 -14.65 6.98 -6.34
N THR A 207 -15.17 8.20 -6.51
CA THR A 207 -15.12 8.92 -7.79
C THR A 207 -14.30 10.19 -7.60
N TYR A 208 -13.38 10.42 -8.52
CA TYR A 208 -12.50 11.60 -8.54
C TYR A 208 -12.68 12.31 -9.87
N THR A 209 -13.20 13.53 -9.85
CA THR A 209 -13.41 14.29 -11.08
C THR A 209 -12.25 15.23 -11.35
N MET A 210 -12.09 15.69 -12.59
CA MET A 210 -11.02 16.61 -12.95
C MET A 210 -11.11 17.95 -12.20
N ASN A 211 -12.33 18.36 -11.83
CA ASN A 211 -12.54 19.54 -10.99
C ASN A 211 -11.90 19.38 -9.60
N ASP A 212 -11.92 18.19 -9.02
CA ASP A 212 -11.30 17.91 -7.71
C ASP A 212 -9.77 17.88 -7.81
N LEU A 213 -9.25 17.38 -8.94
CA LEU A 213 -7.82 17.34 -9.24
C LEU A 213 -7.19 18.71 -9.46
N ASN A 214 -7.94 19.67 -10.00
CA ASN A 214 -7.42 21.00 -10.31
C ASN A 214 -7.58 22.01 -9.16
N ARG A 215 -8.20 21.64 -8.04
CA ARG A 215 -8.27 22.51 -6.87
C ARG A 215 -6.89 22.60 -6.21
N VAL A 216 -6.22 23.72 -6.45
CA VAL A 216 -5.10 24.20 -5.63
C VAL A 216 -5.72 24.68 -4.31
N THR A 217 -5.97 23.78 -3.37
CA THR A 217 -6.61 24.14 -2.10
C THR A 217 -5.56 24.68 -1.13
N PRO A 218 -5.50 25.99 -0.80
CA PRO A 218 -5.04 26.39 0.53
C PRO A 218 -6.01 25.81 1.56
N PRO A 219 -5.55 25.41 2.75
CA PRO A 219 -6.32 24.61 3.71
C PRO A 219 -7.68 25.26 4.00
N GLN A 220 -8.77 24.56 3.67
CA GLN A 220 -10.11 25.00 4.05
C GLN A 220 -10.25 24.85 5.56
N THR A 221 -10.19 25.99 6.25
CA THR A 221 -10.80 26.14 7.56
C THR A 221 -12.30 25.92 7.34
N GLU A 222 -12.85 24.84 7.91
CA GLU A 222 -14.28 24.64 8.03
C GLU A 222 -14.87 25.88 8.71
N GLU A 223 -15.58 26.71 7.94
CA GLU A 223 -16.42 27.76 8.49
C GLU A 223 -17.58 27.05 9.21
N PRO A 224 -17.71 27.19 10.54
CA PRO A 224 -18.73 26.49 11.28
C PRO A 224 -20.10 26.92 10.77
N ALA A 225 -20.90 25.92 10.39
CA ALA A 225 -22.27 26.06 9.96
C ALA A 225 -23.00 27.07 10.85
N LYS A 226 -23.43 28.18 10.26
CA LYS A 226 -24.45 29.03 10.88
C LYS A 226 -25.65 28.15 11.15
N ALA A 227 -25.93 27.99 12.44
CA ALA A 227 -27.17 27.43 12.94
C ALA A 227 -28.34 28.29 12.44
N ASP A 228 -29.00 27.86 11.37
CA ASP A 228 -30.34 28.33 11.05
C ASP A 228 -31.31 27.70 12.06
N ALA A 229 -31.52 28.42 13.15
CA ALA A 229 -32.71 28.29 13.96
C ALA A 229 -33.92 28.76 13.13
N SER A 230 -34.81 27.84 12.75
CA SER A 230 -36.27 28.01 12.80
C SER A 230 -36.97 27.04 11.84
N ALA A 231 -37.33 25.86 12.35
CA ALA A 231 -38.44 25.08 11.80
C ALA A 231 -39.29 24.53 12.95
N LYS A 232 -40.46 25.13 13.09
CA LYS A 232 -41.57 24.83 13.99
C LYS A 232 -42.04 23.37 13.85
N PRO A 233 -42.39 22.65 14.94
CA PRO A 233 -42.97 21.32 14.85
C PRO A 233 -44.39 21.37 14.27
N THR A 234 -44.59 20.74 13.12
CA THR A 234 -45.93 20.44 12.61
C THR A 234 -46.36 19.08 13.18
N ALA A 235 -47.53 19.08 13.82
CA ALA A 235 -48.11 17.94 14.52
C ALA A 235 -48.31 16.70 13.61
N PRO A 236 -48.28 15.48 14.18
CA PRO A 236 -48.51 14.24 13.46
C PRO A 236 -49.98 14.12 12.98
N PRO A 237 -50.23 13.59 11.77
CA PRO A 237 -51.58 13.29 11.29
C PRO A 237 -52.19 12.10 12.04
N ALA A 238 -53.48 12.21 12.33
CA ALA A 238 -54.29 11.24 13.05
C ALA A 238 -54.38 9.85 12.34
N PRO A 239 -54.54 8.75 13.09
CA PRO A 239 -54.74 7.42 12.52
C PRO A 239 -56.15 7.28 11.95
N ASN A 240 -56.25 6.99 10.65
CA ASN A 240 -57.51 6.57 10.04
C ASN A 240 -57.88 5.16 10.53
N ALA A 241 -59.11 5.05 11.03
CA ALA A 241 -59.73 3.83 11.51
C ALA A 241 -59.99 2.80 10.38
N PRO A 242 -60.16 1.51 10.71
CA PRO A 242 -60.45 0.45 9.75
C PRO A 242 -61.91 0.51 9.28
N ALA A 243 -62.13 0.36 7.96
CA ALA A 243 -63.46 0.11 7.41
C ALA A 243 -63.85 -1.36 7.67
N GLU A 244 -64.73 -1.53 8.63
CA GLU A 244 -65.53 -2.74 8.88
C GLU A 244 -66.50 -2.97 7.70
N GLY A 245 -66.67 -4.23 7.31
CA GLY A 245 -67.38 -4.62 6.09
C GLY A 245 -68.90 -4.47 6.16
N THR A 246 -69.55 -4.58 5.00
CA THR A 246 -70.96 -4.98 4.93
C THR A 246 -71.27 -5.64 3.59
N LYS A 247 -71.69 -6.91 3.69
CA LYS A 247 -72.48 -7.75 2.77
C LYS A 247 -72.02 -8.00 1.33
#